data_AF-A0A920YL25-F1
#
_entry.id   AF-A0A920YL25-F1
#
_cell.length_a   1.000
_cell.length_b   1.000
_cell.length_c   1.000
_cell.angle_alpha   90.00
_cell.angle_beta   90.00
_cell.angle_gamma   90.00
#
_symmetry.space_group_name_H-M   'P 1'
#
loop_
_entity.id
_entity.type
_entity.pdbx_description
1 polymer ?
#
loop_
_entity_poly.entity_id
_entity_poly.type
_entity_poly.pdbx_seq_one_letter_code
_entity_poly.pdbx_strand_id
1 'polypeptide(L)'
;MAFLWEVLADGLTASFFSLAKVAFLLVPLLTGMELAKEMGWLEKVSGSLAGGLRRLFLPERAALPLATGLIIGFTYGAGVILAAVREGGWTRRELTLLWVFLSLNHAIIEDTAIFAALGLPALGVLAVRLVPAVMATGVLSLWLRRRERVPKRGAGA
;
A
#
# COMPACT_ATOMS: atom_id res chain seq x y z
N MET A 1 -12.36 -32.31 -30.21
CA MET A 1 -12.67 -30.92 -30.62
C MET A 1 -13.85 -30.33 -29.84
N ALA A 2 -15.01 -31.01 -29.74
CA ALA A 2 -16.16 -30.51 -28.96
C ALA A 2 -15.85 -30.24 -27.47
N PHE A 3 -15.16 -31.16 -26.81
CA PHE A 3 -14.72 -30.99 -25.42
C PHE A 3 -13.83 -29.75 -25.18
N LEU A 4 -12.93 -29.43 -26.12
CA LEU A 4 -12.07 -28.24 -25.99
C LEU A 4 -12.89 -26.95 -26.13
N TRP A 5 -13.90 -26.96 -27.00
CA TRP A 5 -14.79 -25.81 -27.19
C TRP A 5 -15.67 -25.55 -25.96
N GLU A 6 -16.21 -26.60 -25.34
CA GLU A 6 -17.00 -26.49 -24.11
C GLU A 6 -16.18 -25.92 -22.95
N VAL A 7 -14.97 -26.46 -22.71
CA VAL A 7 -14.08 -25.95 -21.66
C VAL A 7 -13.68 -24.49 -21.91
N LEU A 8 -13.45 -24.11 -23.17
CA LEU A 8 -13.15 -22.72 -23.53
C LEU A 8 -14.35 -21.79 -23.32
N ALA A 9 -15.55 -22.21 -23.72
CA ALA A 9 -16.78 -21.44 -23.57
C ALA A 9 -17.15 -21.25 -22.09
N ASP A 10 -17.05 -22.31 -21.29
CA ASP A 10 -17.30 -22.26 -19.83
C ASP A 10 -16.25 -21.40 -19.13
N GLY A 11 -14.97 -21.53 -19.51
CA GLY A 11 -13.89 -20.69 -18.99
C GLY A 11 -14.09 -19.20 -19.31
N LEU A 12 -14.49 -18.87 -20.55
CA LEU A 12 -14.75 -17.49 -20.98
C LEU A 12 -15.95 -16.88 -20.26
N THR A 13 -17.05 -17.63 -20.16
CA THR A 13 -18.26 -17.15 -19.46
C THR A 13 -17.98 -16.95 -17.97
N ALA A 14 -17.33 -17.92 -17.31
CA ALA A 14 -16.95 -17.80 -15.91
C ALA A 14 -16.00 -16.60 -15.67
N SER A 15 -15.04 -16.38 -16.56
CA SER A 15 -14.11 -15.24 -16.49
C SER A 15 -14.83 -13.92 -16.68
N PHE A 16 -15.77 -13.84 -17.63
CA PHE A 16 -16.57 -12.64 -17.88
C PHE A 16 -17.42 -12.27 -16.66
N PHE A 17 -18.14 -13.24 -16.08
CA PHE A 17 -18.94 -13.00 -14.87
C PHE A 17 -18.06 -12.60 -13.67
N SER A 18 -16.87 -13.18 -13.56
CA SER A 18 -15.93 -12.82 -12.49
C SER A 18 -15.42 -11.40 -12.65
N LEU A 19 -15.03 -11.01 -13.87
CA LEU A 19 -14.61 -9.64 -14.18
C LEU A 19 -15.73 -8.64 -13.91
N ALA A 20 -16.96 -8.94 -14.34
CA ALA A 20 -18.12 -8.08 -14.11
C ALA A 20 -18.40 -7.88 -12.62
N LYS A 21 -18.31 -8.93 -11.80
CA LYS A 21 -18.45 -8.83 -10.33
C LYS A 21 -17.40 -7.94 -9.71
N VAL A 22 -16.12 -8.12 -10.08
CA VAL A 22 -15.02 -7.30 -9.56
C VAL A 22 -15.16 -5.85 -10.00
N ALA A 23 -15.49 -5.59 -11.27
CA ALA A 23 -15.71 -4.25 -11.79
C ALA A 23 -16.87 -3.54 -11.08
N PHE A 24 -17.99 -4.24 -10.84
CA PHE A 24 -19.13 -3.70 -10.11
C PHE A 24 -18.79 -3.35 -8.66
N LEU A 25 -17.84 -4.04 -8.04
CA LEU A 25 -17.33 -3.71 -6.71
C LEU A 25 -16.35 -2.54 -6.75
N LEU A 26 -15.38 -2.57 -7.67
CA LEU A 26 -14.27 -1.62 -7.71
C LEU A 26 -14.66 -0.25 -8.23
N VAL A 27 -15.49 -0.16 -9.28
CA VAL A 27 -15.84 1.13 -9.87
C VAL A 27 -16.49 2.05 -8.83
N PRO A 28 -17.55 1.64 -8.11
CA PRO A 28 -18.13 2.47 -7.06
C PRO A 28 -17.16 2.75 -5.91
N LEU A 29 -16.34 1.78 -5.52
CA LEU A 29 -15.37 1.93 -4.43
C LEU A 29 -14.33 3.00 -4.76
N LEU A 30 -13.70 2.90 -5.94
CA LEU A 30 -12.68 3.83 -6.40
C LEU A 30 -13.26 5.22 -6.65
N THR A 31 -14.45 5.31 -7.24
CA THR A 31 -15.16 6.60 -7.40
C THR A 31 -15.46 7.22 -6.03
N GLY A 32 -15.97 6.44 -5.07
CA GLY A 32 -16.23 6.93 -3.73
C GLY A 32 -14.97 7.41 -3.00
N MET A 33 -13.85 6.70 -3.18
CA MET A 33 -12.56 7.09 -2.61
C MET A 33 -11.99 8.36 -3.25
N GLU A 34 -12.14 8.53 -4.56
CA GLU A 34 -11.71 9.75 -5.25
C GLU A 34 -12.54 10.96 -4.80
N LEU A 35 -13.86 10.79 -4.63
CA LEU A 35 -14.73 11.83 -4.06
C LEU A 35 -14.35 12.15 -2.61
N ALA A 36 -14.06 11.14 -1.79
CA ALA A 36 -13.61 11.34 -0.41
C ALA A 36 -12.30 12.14 -0.33
N LYS A 37 -11.39 11.90 -1.29
CA LYS A 37 -10.16 12.67 -1.43
C LYS A 37 -10.45 14.13 -1.77
N GLU A 38 -11.36 14.42 -2.70
CA GLU A 38 -11.75 15.81 -3.05
C GLU A 38 -12.37 16.57 -1.86
N MET A 39 -13.07 15.87 -0.97
CA MET A 39 -13.65 16.46 0.25
C MET A 39 -12.64 16.78 1.36
N GLY A 40 -11.34 16.61 1.11
CA GLY A 40 -10.29 16.85 2.10
C GLY A 40 -10.26 15.81 3.24
N TRP A 41 -10.75 14.60 2.98
CA TRP A 41 -10.79 13.53 3.98
C TRP A 41 -9.41 12.90 4.20
N LEU A 42 -8.54 12.99 3.19
CA LEU A 42 -7.17 12.48 3.25
C LEU A 42 -6.31 13.21 4.30
N GLU A 43 -6.54 14.51 4.46
CA GLU A 43 -5.88 15.38 5.44
C GLU A 43 -6.26 14.96 6.87
N LYS A 44 -7.53 14.58 7.08
CA LYS A 44 -8.00 14.07 8.37
C LYS A 44 -7.39 12.72 8.70
N VAL A 45 -7.37 11.81 7.72
CA VAL A 45 -6.76 10.48 7.92
C VAL A 45 -5.26 10.59 8.14
N SER A 46 -4.57 11.43 7.36
CA SER A 46 -3.14 11.65 7.55
C SER A 46 -2.85 12.25 8.93
N GLY A 47 -3.63 13.22 9.41
CA GLY A 47 -3.53 13.73 10.79
C GLY A 47 -3.69 12.64 11.86
N SER A 48 -4.64 11.72 11.67
CA SER A 48 -4.84 10.57 12.57
C SER A 48 -3.65 9.60 12.53
N LEU A 49 -3.12 9.32 11.33
CA LEU A 49 -1.95 8.44 11.15
C LEU A 49 -0.67 9.07 11.69
N ALA A 50 -0.54 10.39 11.70
CA ALA A 50 0.67 11.11 12.12
C ALA A 50 1.17 10.67 13.50
N GLY A 51 0.25 10.53 14.47
CA GLY A 51 0.60 10.07 15.83
C GLY A 51 1.09 8.61 15.90
N GLY A 52 0.69 7.77 14.94
CA GLY A 52 1.07 6.36 14.86
C GLY A 52 2.38 6.10 14.12
N LEU A 53 2.84 7.03 13.26
CA LEU A 53 4.00 6.84 12.37
C LEU A 53 5.30 6.56 13.11
N ARG A 54 5.46 7.12 14.32
CA ARG A 54 6.64 6.83 15.15
C ARG A 54 6.77 5.34 15.47
N ARG A 55 5.65 4.63 15.63
CA ARG A 55 5.63 3.15 15.82
C ARG A 55 6.04 2.39 14.56
N LEU A 56 5.84 3.00 13.39
CA LEU A 56 6.27 2.49 12.09
C LEU A 56 7.66 2.98 11.69
N PHE A 57 8.40 3.61 12.61
CA PHE A 57 9.75 4.15 12.36
C PHE A 57 9.81 5.20 11.24
N LEU A 58 8.69 5.88 10.99
CA LEU A 58 8.53 6.91 9.96
C LEU A 58 8.35 8.29 10.59
N PRO A 59 8.78 9.37 9.89
CA PRO A 59 8.57 10.73 10.36
C PRO A 59 7.11 11.15 10.15
N GLU A 60 6.62 12.11 10.92
CA GLU A 60 5.22 12.60 10.84
C GLU A 60 4.85 13.11 9.45
N ARG A 61 5.81 13.71 8.73
CA ARG A 61 5.65 14.14 7.32
C ARG A 61 5.34 12.99 6.34
N ALA A 62 5.51 11.74 6.74
CA ALA A 62 5.10 10.58 5.95
C ALA A 62 3.61 10.27 6.02
N ALA A 63 2.85 10.98 6.84
CA ALA A 63 1.42 10.75 7.04
C ALA A 63 0.62 10.81 5.74
N LEU A 64 0.80 11.86 4.96
CA LEU A 64 0.07 12.03 3.71
C LEU A 64 0.49 10.98 2.67
N PRO A 65 1.79 10.79 2.35
CA PRO A 65 2.24 9.70 1.47
C PRO A 65 1.80 8.29 1.91
N LEU A 66 1.75 8.03 3.22
CA LEU A 66 1.31 6.76 3.76
C LEU A 66 -0.22 6.60 3.61
N ALA A 67 -0.99 7.62 3.96
CA ALA A 67 -2.44 7.62 3.85
C ALA A 67 -2.88 7.41 2.40
N THR A 68 -2.26 8.13 1.47
CA THR A 68 -2.55 8.03 0.04
C THR A 68 -2.26 6.62 -0.48
N GLY A 69 -1.10 6.06 -0.14
CA GLY A 69 -0.72 4.70 -0.54
C GLY A 69 -1.58 3.60 0.08
N LEU A 70 -1.96 3.75 1.36
CA LEU A 70 -2.79 2.77 2.07
C LEU A 70 -4.25 2.81 1.64
N ILE A 71 -4.80 3.99 1.40
CA ILE A 71 -6.22 4.14 1.07
C ILE A 71 -6.40 4.05 -0.44
N ILE A 72 -5.84 4.99 -1.19
CA ILE A 72 -6.07 5.14 -2.65
C ILE A 72 -5.32 4.08 -3.44
N GLY A 73 -4.11 3.72 -3.00
CA GLY A 73 -3.29 2.69 -3.63
C GLY A 73 -1.89 3.15 -3.99
N PHE A 74 -1.05 2.18 -4.35
CA PHE A 74 0.40 2.36 -4.46
C PHE A 74 0.81 3.33 -5.57
N THR A 75 0.16 3.28 -6.72
CA THR A 75 0.49 4.13 -7.88
C THR A 75 0.28 5.61 -7.56
N TYR A 76 -0.86 5.94 -6.96
CA TYR A 76 -1.16 7.29 -6.50
C TYR A 76 -0.23 7.70 -5.34
N GLY A 77 -0.06 6.83 -4.35
CA GLY A 77 0.87 7.04 -3.24
C GLY A 77 2.30 7.32 -3.70
N ALA A 78 2.80 6.61 -4.71
CA ALA A 78 4.12 6.82 -5.30
C ALA A 78 4.26 8.22 -5.93
N GLY A 79 3.21 8.74 -6.57
CA GLY A 79 3.18 10.12 -7.08
C GLY A 79 3.31 11.15 -5.96
N VAL A 80 2.60 10.94 -4.84
CA VAL A 80 2.70 11.80 -3.64
C VAL A 80 4.08 11.68 -2.98
N ILE A 81 4.65 10.48 -2.90
CA ILE A 81 6.02 10.27 -2.42
C ILE A 81 7.01 11.03 -3.31
N LEU A 82 6.87 10.94 -4.63
CA LEU A 82 7.76 11.62 -5.56
C LEU A 82 7.69 13.15 -5.41
N ALA A 83 6.49 13.70 -5.23
CA ALA A 83 6.31 15.12 -4.93
C ALA A 83 7.01 15.50 -3.62
N ALA A 84 6.78 14.74 -2.55
CA ALA A 84 7.42 14.97 -1.25
C ALA A 84 8.96 14.86 -1.30
N VAL A 85 9.50 13.95 -2.12
CA VAL A 85 10.96 13.82 -2.33
C VAL A 85 11.54 15.06 -3.01
N ARG A 86 10.82 15.65 -3.97
CA ARG A 86 11.25 16.87 -4.68
C ARG A 86 11.28 18.10 -3.77
N GLU A 87 10.41 18.15 -2.78
CA GLU A 87 10.41 19.20 -1.74
C GLU A 87 11.60 19.10 -0.78
N GLY A 88 12.31 17.95 -0.78
CA GLY A 88 13.49 17.73 0.04
C GLY A 88 13.16 17.35 1.49
N GLY A 89 14.19 17.24 2.33
CA GLY A 89 14.03 16.90 3.76
C GLY A 89 13.78 15.41 4.05
N TRP A 90 13.97 14.53 3.06
CA TRP A 90 13.82 13.08 3.22
C TRP A 90 15.18 12.37 3.23
N THR A 91 15.38 11.48 4.20
CA THR A 91 16.54 10.59 4.19
C THR A 91 16.25 9.35 3.33
N ARG A 92 17.30 8.76 2.74
CA ARG A 92 17.16 7.48 2.01
C ARG A 92 16.52 6.40 2.87
N ARG A 93 16.84 6.37 4.17
CA ARG A 93 16.26 5.42 5.12
C ARG A 93 14.76 5.61 5.28
N GLU A 94 14.29 6.83 5.50
CA GLU A 94 12.84 7.11 5.64
C GLU A 94 12.07 6.71 4.38
N LEU A 95 12.58 7.07 3.19
CA LEU A 95 11.96 6.71 1.91
C LEU A 95 11.93 5.20 1.70
N THR A 96 13.01 4.50 2.05
CA THR A 96 13.08 3.04 1.91
C THR A 96 12.07 2.36 2.83
N LEU A 97 11.97 2.81 4.08
CA LEU A 97 11.01 2.25 5.04
C LEU A 97 9.55 2.49 4.61
N LEU A 98 9.25 3.70 4.11
CA LEU A 98 7.93 4.05 3.61
C LEU A 98 7.57 3.20 2.38
N TRP A 99 8.51 3.08 1.44
CA TRP A 99 8.32 2.29 0.23
C TRP A 99 8.08 0.81 0.53
N VAL A 100 8.92 0.19 1.36
CA VAL A 100 8.77 -1.22 1.75
C VAL A 100 7.45 -1.48 2.45
N PHE A 101 7.05 -0.60 3.37
CA PHE A 101 5.76 -0.74 4.05
C PHE A 101 4.59 -0.67 3.06
N LEU A 102 4.59 0.31 2.16
CA LEU A 102 3.52 0.49 1.18
C LEU A 102 3.51 -0.63 0.13
N SER A 103 4.66 -1.11 -0.33
CA SER A 103 4.72 -2.25 -1.24
C SER A 103 4.03 -3.49 -0.67
N LEU A 104 4.10 -3.69 0.65
CA LEU A 104 3.49 -4.85 1.32
C LEU A 104 2.01 -4.64 1.70
N ASN A 105 1.54 -3.39 1.79
CA ASN A 105 0.27 -3.12 2.46
C ASN A 105 -0.57 -1.98 1.88
N HIS A 106 -0.25 -1.51 0.68
CA HIS A 106 -1.05 -0.52 -0.06
C HIS A 106 -2.50 -0.99 -0.28
N ALA A 107 -3.37 -0.05 -0.63
CA ALA A 107 -4.76 -0.31 -1.04
C ALA A 107 -5.52 -1.21 -0.05
N ILE A 108 -5.35 -0.96 1.25
CA ILE A 108 -5.83 -1.84 2.33
C ILE A 108 -7.35 -2.00 2.32
N ILE A 109 -8.07 -0.99 1.84
CA ILE A 109 -9.53 -1.01 1.69
C ILE A 109 -9.90 -1.82 0.44
N GLU A 110 -9.30 -1.48 -0.71
CA GLU A 110 -9.57 -2.11 -2.00
C GLU A 110 -9.27 -3.61 -1.97
N ASP A 111 -8.05 -3.99 -1.61
CA ASP A 111 -7.63 -5.39 -1.63
C ASP A 111 -8.46 -6.22 -0.64
N THR A 112 -8.72 -5.70 0.55
CA THR A 112 -9.56 -6.40 1.55
C THR A 112 -11.00 -6.55 1.07
N ALA A 113 -11.56 -5.54 0.40
CA ALA A 113 -12.90 -5.61 -0.18
C ALA A 113 -12.99 -6.65 -1.30
N ILE A 114 -11.99 -6.69 -2.21
CA ILE A 114 -11.92 -7.70 -3.27
C ILE A 114 -11.85 -9.11 -2.65
N PHE A 115 -10.92 -9.35 -1.71
CA PHE A 115 -10.78 -10.67 -1.11
C PHE A 115 -12.02 -11.08 -0.31
N ALA A 116 -12.68 -10.14 0.38
CA ALA A 116 -13.95 -10.40 1.05
C ALA A 116 -15.05 -10.80 0.06
N ALA A 117 -15.13 -10.15 -1.11
CA ALA A 117 -16.07 -10.51 -2.16
C ALA A 117 -15.79 -11.90 -2.77
N LEU A 118 -14.56 -12.38 -2.69
CA LEU A 118 -14.15 -13.75 -3.06
C LEU A 118 -14.40 -14.78 -1.94
N GLY A 119 -14.96 -14.36 -0.80
CA GLY A 119 -15.30 -15.24 0.32
C GLY A 119 -14.19 -15.43 1.36
N LEU A 120 -13.09 -14.67 1.27
CA LEU A 120 -12.01 -14.73 2.26
C LEU A 120 -12.34 -13.85 3.48
N PRO A 121 -11.94 -14.26 4.70
CA PRO A 121 -12.18 -13.48 5.90
C PRO A 121 -11.36 -12.19 5.88
N ALA A 122 -12.04 -11.04 5.85
CA ALA A 122 -11.42 -9.72 5.76
C ALA A 122 -10.32 -9.47 6.81
N LEU A 123 -10.58 -9.83 8.08
CA LEU A 123 -9.59 -9.69 9.16
C LEU A 123 -8.36 -10.59 8.97
N GLY A 124 -8.54 -11.78 8.40
CA GLY A 124 -7.44 -12.70 8.12
C GLY A 124 -6.51 -12.14 7.04
N VAL A 125 -7.10 -11.62 5.95
CA VAL A 125 -6.37 -10.94 4.87
C VAL A 125 -5.61 -9.74 5.42
N LEU A 126 -6.30 -8.91 6.21
CA LEU A 126 -5.71 -7.73 6.81
C LEU A 126 -4.52 -8.06 7.73
N ALA A 127 -4.65 -9.11 8.55
CA ALA A 127 -3.58 -9.56 9.44
C ALA A 127 -2.36 -10.06 8.68
N VAL A 128 -2.56 -10.87 7.64
CA VAL A 128 -1.49 -11.41 6.78
C VAL A 128 -0.76 -10.31 6.01
N ARG A 129 -1.36 -9.14 5.80
CA ARG A 129 -0.71 -7.99 5.17
C ARG A 129 -0.02 -7.07 6.18
N LEU A 130 -0.74 -6.68 7.24
CA LEU A 130 -0.22 -5.76 8.26
C LEU A 130 0.96 -6.35 9.03
N VAL A 131 0.86 -7.61 9.46
CA VAL A 131 1.89 -8.20 10.34
C VAL A 131 3.24 -8.30 9.63
N PRO A 132 3.35 -8.89 8.42
CA PRO A 132 4.61 -8.92 7.69
C PRO A 132 5.10 -7.53 7.30
N ALA A 133 4.21 -6.59 6.95
CA ALA A 133 4.61 -5.22 6.63
C ALA A 133 5.27 -4.51 7.81
N VAL A 134 4.66 -4.59 9.00
CA VAL A 134 5.24 -4.01 10.23
C VAL A 134 6.56 -4.71 10.58
N MET A 135 6.60 -6.04 10.51
CA MET A 135 7.81 -6.81 10.83
C MET A 135 8.96 -6.50 9.86
N ALA A 136 8.71 -6.52 8.55
CA ALA A 136 9.72 -6.24 7.53
C ALA A 136 10.27 -4.82 7.67
N THR A 137 9.40 -3.82 7.84
CA THR A 137 9.80 -2.42 8.06
C THR A 137 10.59 -2.27 9.37
N GLY A 138 10.19 -2.96 10.44
CA GLY A 138 10.91 -2.96 11.71
C GLY A 138 12.32 -3.57 11.61
N VAL A 139 12.42 -4.77 11.02
CA VAL A 139 13.70 -5.45 10.78
C VAL A 139 14.61 -4.59 9.91
N LEU A 140 14.08 -4.02 8.83
CA LEU A 140 14.84 -3.16 7.93
C LEU A 140 15.30 -1.87 8.63
N SER A 141 14.45 -1.26 9.46
CA SER A 141 14.81 -0.08 10.24
C SER A 141 15.98 -0.38 11.18
N LEU A 142 15.98 -1.53 11.84
CA LEU A 142 17.08 -1.97 12.71
C LEU A 142 18.36 -2.23 11.92
N TRP A 143 18.27 -2.88 10.76
CA TRP A 143 19.41 -3.18 9.90
C TRP A 143 20.06 -1.92 9.34
N LEU A 144 19.26 -0.98 8.84
CA LEU A 144 19.76 0.30 8.33
C LEU A 144 20.39 1.15 9.45
N ARG A 145 19.81 1.18 10.66
CA ARG A 145 20.42 1.85 11.82
C ARG A 145 21.81 1.29 12.17
N ARG A 146 22.00 -0.03 12.06
CA ARG A 146 23.30 -0.64 12.31
C ARG A 146 24.33 -0.22 11.26
N ARG A 147 23.95 -0.17 9.99
CA ARG A 147 24.85 0.27 8.90
C ARG A 147 25.23 1.74 8.98
N GLU A 148 24.31 2.61 9.39
CA GLU A 148 24.59 4.04 9.61
C GLU A 148 25.54 4.29 10.80
N ARG A 149 25.61 3.37 11.77
CA ARG A 149 26.50 3.45 12.94
C ARG A 149 27.90 2.89 12.72
N VAL A 150 28.13 2.10 11.67
CA VAL A 150 29.48 1.64 11.32
C VAL A 150 30.20 2.81 10.65
N PRO A 151 31.29 3.36 11.22
CA PRO A 151 32.03 4.43 10.59
C PRO A 151 32.49 3.97 9.21
N LYS A 152 32.36 4.82 8.19
CA LYS A 152 33.04 4.59 6.89
C LYS A 152 34.54 4.55 7.18
N ARG A 153 35.09 3.35 7.44
CA ARG A 153 36.51 3.14 7.63
C ARG A 153 37.16 3.30 6.25
N GLY A 154 37.78 4.45 6.02
CA GLY A 154 38.67 4.72 4.89
C GLY A 154 37.97 4.99 3.55
N ALA A 155 37.66 6.25 3.27
CA ALA A 155 37.77 6.78 1.91
C ALA A 155 38.68 8.00 2.00
N GLY A 156 39.96 7.72 2.21
CA GLY A 156 41.06 8.67 2.22
C GLY A 156 42.25 7.97 1.57
N ALA A 157 42.42 8.20 0.28
CA ALA A 157 43.65 8.16 -0.49
C ALA A 157 43.33 8.77 -1.86
#